data_AF-A0A061SJN2-F1
#
_entry.id   AF-A0A061SJN2-F1
#
_cell.length_a   1.000
_cell.length_b   1.000
_cell.length_c   1.000
_cell.angle_alpha   90.00
_cell.angle_beta   90.00
_cell.angle_gamma   90.00
#
_symmetry.space_group_name_H-M   'P 1'
#
loop_
_entity.id
_entity.type
_entity.pdbx_description
1 polymer ?
#
loop_
_entity_poly.entity_id
_entity_poly.type
_entity_poly.pdbx_seq_one_letter_code
_entity_poly.pdbx_strand_id
1 'polypeptide(L)'
;MSIFKDFELEVVDILTSNVLSQELRSKLDSEAVLVDLSFSGCGYFLTVKHDELPSERVVCSEGASGEVDGKPIGFVIFIEDQELMLECFSFGEDDFPEYYRELGISVDSGSAILNDNSGVVADKKQNGSTIWNWLKRCLGL
;
A
#
# COMPACT_ATOMS: atom_id res chain seq x y z
N MET A 1 6.22 -12.11 -17.26
CA MET A 1 5.09 -12.19 -16.31
C MET A 1 5.38 -11.10 -15.30
N SER A 2 4.47 -10.14 -15.14
CA SER A 2 4.68 -9.10 -14.12
C SER A 2 4.62 -9.74 -12.73
N ILE A 3 5.46 -9.26 -11.83
CA ILE A 3 5.46 -9.64 -10.42
C ILE A 3 4.22 -9.06 -9.74
N PHE A 4 3.86 -7.85 -10.15
CA PHE A 4 2.72 -7.11 -9.65
C PHE A 4 1.43 -7.56 -10.33
N LYS A 5 0.34 -7.48 -9.58
CA LYS A 5 -1.02 -7.46 -10.13
C LYS A 5 -1.36 -6.04 -10.56
N ASP A 6 -2.36 -5.91 -11.42
CA ASP A 6 -2.78 -4.61 -11.97
C ASP A 6 -3.12 -3.59 -10.87
N PHE A 7 -3.80 -4.02 -9.81
CA PHE A 7 -4.12 -3.15 -8.67
C PHE A 7 -2.88 -2.77 -7.85
N GLU A 8 -1.89 -3.65 -7.74
CA GLU A 8 -0.65 -3.36 -7.02
C GLU A 8 0.16 -2.30 -7.77
N LEU A 9 0.19 -2.36 -9.11
CA LEU A 9 0.79 -1.32 -9.95
C LEU A 9 0.06 0.01 -9.79
N GLU A 10 -1.27 -0.01 -9.71
CA GLU A 10 -2.07 1.20 -9.47
C GLU A 10 -1.73 1.83 -8.11
N VAL A 11 -1.62 1.01 -7.06
CA VAL A 11 -1.19 1.48 -5.73
C VAL A 11 0.22 2.05 -5.77
N VAL A 12 1.16 1.38 -6.45
CA VAL A 12 2.53 1.89 -6.63
C VAL A 12 2.51 3.24 -7.34
N ASP A 13 1.74 3.39 -8.42
CA ASP A 13 1.64 4.65 -9.16
C ASP A 13 1.09 5.79 -8.29
N ILE A 14 0.01 5.52 -7.54
CA ILE A 14 -0.61 6.51 -6.65
C ILE A 14 0.34 6.94 -5.54
N LEU A 15 0.83 5.99 -4.74
CA LEU A 15 1.59 6.27 -3.53
C LEU A 15 2.98 6.84 -3.81
N THR A 16 3.59 6.45 -4.93
CA THR A 16 4.97 6.87 -5.28
C THR A 16 5.03 7.97 -6.33
N SER A 17 3.88 8.49 -6.79
CA SER A 17 3.78 9.55 -7.83
C SER A 17 4.67 10.77 -7.59
N ASN A 18 4.85 11.17 -6.32
CA ASN A 18 5.65 12.32 -5.91
C ASN A 18 7.11 11.99 -5.55
N VAL A 19 7.46 10.70 -5.52
CA VAL A 19 8.76 10.20 -5.05
C VAL A 19 9.56 9.60 -6.21
N LEU A 20 8.93 8.75 -7.00
CA LEU A 20 9.55 8.06 -8.12
C LEU A 20 9.17 8.74 -9.43
N SER A 21 10.04 8.66 -10.45
CA SER A 21 9.69 9.11 -11.79
C SER A 21 8.73 8.13 -12.47
N GLN A 22 7.96 8.61 -13.44
CA GLN A 22 7.08 7.75 -14.24
C GLN A 22 7.87 6.64 -14.96
N GLU A 23 9.07 6.96 -15.43
CA GLU A 23 9.96 5.99 -16.08
C GLU A 23 10.35 4.86 -15.13
N LEU A 24 10.76 5.19 -13.90
CA LEU A 24 11.14 4.19 -12.90
C LEU A 24 9.94 3.30 -12.53
N ARG A 25 8.74 3.86 -12.41
CA ARG A 25 7.54 3.06 -12.15
C ARG A 25 7.21 2.09 -13.28
N SER A 26 7.43 2.48 -14.54
CA SER A 26 7.32 1.55 -15.68
C SER A 26 8.39 0.47 -15.68
N LYS A 27 9.62 0.78 -15.21
CA LYS A 27 10.66 -0.24 -15.03
C LYS A 27 10.32 -1.22 -13.92
N LEU A 28 9.67 -0.79 -12.84
CA LEU A 28 9.27 -1.70 -11.77
C LEU A 28 8.35 -2.84 -12.24
N ASP A 29 7.46 -2.58 -13.20
CA ASP A 29 6.59 -3.61 -13.78
C ASP A 29 7.36 -4.65 -14.62
N SER A 30 8.43 -4.23 -15.30
CA SER A 30 9.11 -5.03 -16.33
C SER A 30 10.47 -5.59 -15.93
N GLU A 31 11.18 -4.92 -15.02
CA GLU A 31 12.59 -5.16 -14.69
C GLU A 31 12.81 -5.49 -13.20
N ALA A 32 11.86 -5.20 -12.32
CA ALA A 32 12.04 -5.49 -10.90
C ALA A 32 12.17 -7.01 -10.66
N VAL A 33 12.89 -7.35 -9.59
CA VAL A 33 13.09 -8.73 -9.15
C VAL A 33 12.32 -8.97 -7.86
N LEU A 34 11.53 -10.04 -7.79
CA LEU A 34 10.84 -10.43 -6.58
C LEU A 34 11.86 -10.85 -5.52
N VAL A 35 11.81 -10.21 -4.35
CA VAL A 35 12.64 -10.56 -3.19
C VAL A 35 11.85 -11.46 -2.25
N ASP A 36 10.63 -11.04 -1.87
CA ASP A 36 9.78 -11.77 -0.95
C ASP A 36 8.30 -11.52 -1.22
N LEU A 37 7.47 -12.51 -0.89
CA LEU A 37 6.02 -12.38 -0.79
C LEU A 37 5.57 -13.15 0.45
N SER A 38 5.18 -12.43 1.50
CA SER A 38 4.83 -13.00 2.80
C SER A 38 3.46 -12.56 3.28
N PHE A 39 2.72 -13.47 3.90
CA PHE A 39 1.38 -13.24 4.44
C PHE A 39 1.45 -13.25 5.97
N SER A 40 0.88 -12.21 6.60
CA SER A 40 0.90 -12.06 8.07
C SER A 40 -0.39 -12.54 8.74
N GLY A 41 -1.43 -12.85 7.96
CA GLY A 41 -2.77 -13.14 8.45
C GLY A 41 -3.65 -11.89 8.63
N CYS A 42 -3.07 -10.68 8.66
CA CYS A 42 -3.81 -9.41 8.60
C CYS A 42 -3.60 -8.66 7.26
N GLY A 43 -2.84 -9.26 6.36
CA GLY A 43 -2.36 -8.64 5.14
C GLY A 43 -1.23 -9.43 4.51
N TYR A 44 -0.56 -8.79 3.54
CA TYR A 44 0.63 -9.33 2.91
C TYR A 44 1.65 -8.24 2.58
N PHE A 45 2.90 -8.68 2.43
CA PHE A 45 4.03 -7.88 2.03
C PHE A 45 4.56 -8.40 0.71
N LEU A 46 4.66 -7.52 -0.29
CA LEU A 46 5.31 -7.79 -1.56
C LEU A 46 6.58 -6.95 -1.64
N THR A 47 7.73 -7.59 -1.61
CA THR A 47 9.03 -6.91 -1.69
C THR A 47 9.67 -7.19 -3.03
N VAL A 48 10.01 -6.12 -3.76
CA VAL A 48 10.77 -6.18 -5.01
C VAL A 48 12.03 -5.36 -4.92
N LYS A 49 13.01 -5.70 -5.75
CA LYS A 49 14.29 -5.00 -5.85
C LYS A 49 14.50 -4.43 -7.23
N HIS A 50 15.06 -3.22 -7.28
CA HIS A 50 15.50 -2.58 -8.51
C HIS A 50 16.60 -1.57 -8.22
N ASP A 51 17.72 -1.64 -8.95
CA ASP A 51 18.94 -0.86 -8.64
C ASP A 51 18.75 0.67 -8.72
N GLU A 52 17.74 1.14 -9.47
CA GLU A 52 17.38 2.56 -9.57
C GLU A 52 16.46 3.06 -8.43
N LEU A 53 15.99 2.17 -7.52
CA LEU A 53 15.23 2.60 -6.35
C LEU A 53 16.11 3.38 -5.36
N PRO A 54 15.55 4.37 -4.64
CA PRO A 54 16.24 5.04 -3.55
C PRO A 54 16.90 4.06 -2.56
N SER A 55 18.15 4.32 -2.21
CA SER A 55 18.81 3.64 -1.09
C SER A 55 18.43 4.26 0.25
N GLU A 56 18.07 5.55 0.26
CA GLU A 56 17.54 6.22 1.45
C GLU A 56 16.09 5.82 1.72
N ARG A 57 15.74 5.75 3.01
CA ARG A 57 14.40 5.36 3.44
C ARG A 57 13.33 6.37 3.03
N VAL A 58 12.31 5.89 2.33
CA VAL A 58 11.09 6.62 1.99
C VAL A 58 9.87 5.82 2.44
N VAL A 59 8.86 6.51 2.99
CA VAL A 59 7.58 5.91 3.40
C VAL A 59 6.46 6.65 2.69
N CYS A 60 5.63 5.90 1.97
CA CYS A 60 4.47 6.38 1.23
C CYS A 60 3.21 5.71 1.78
N SER A 61 2.47 6.40 2.64
CA SER A 61 1.31 5.83 3.36
C SER A 61 -0.02 6.56 3.13
N GLU A 62 -0.02 7.60 2.29
CA GLU A 62 -1.21 8.44 2.05
C GLU A 62 -1.56 8.43 0.56
N GLY A 63 -2.86 8.30 0.26
CA GLY A 63 -3.41 8.51 -1.08
C GLY A 63 -3.99 7.27 -1.76
N ALA A 64 -3.73 6.06 -1.25
CA ALA A 64 -4.33 4.83 -1.75
C ALA A 64 -5.07 4.07 -0.65
N SER A 65 -6.31 3.71 -0.94
CA SER A 65 -7.12 2.77 -0.16
C SER A 65 -7.85 1.86 -1.14
N GLY A 66 -8.42 0.77 -0.66
CA GLY A 66 -9.21 -0.10 -1.53
C GLY A 66 -10.29 -0.84 -0.77
N GLU A 67 -10.98 -1.69 -1.52
CA GLU A 67 -12.00 -2.59 -1.01
C GLU A 67 -11.84 -3.98 -1.63
N VAL A 68 -12.07 -5.01 -0.82
CA VAL A 68 -12.17 -6.40 -1.26
C VAL A 68 -13.35 -7.06 -0.56
N ASP A 69 -14.30 -7.60 -1.32
CA ASP A 69 -15.53 -8.21 -0.79
C ASP A 69 -16.27 -7.36 0.26
N GLY A 70 -16.36 -6.05 0.06
CA GLY A 70 -17.01 -5.14 1.02
C GLY A 70 -16.16 -4.78 2.25
N LYS A 71 -14.91 -5.24 2.31
CA LYS A 71 -13.98 -4.97 3.41
C LYS A 71 -12.96 -3.91 3.01
N PRO A 72 -12.81 -2.83 3.81
CA PRO A 72 -11.82 -1.79 3.52
C PRO A 72 -10.40 -2.31 3.76
N ILE A 73 -9.51 -2.00 2.83
CA ILE A 73 -8.08 -2.30 2.89
C ILE A 73 -7.25 -1.04 2.67
N GLY A 74 -6.06 -1.04 3.26
CA GLY A 74 -5.09 0.03 3.16
C GLY A 74 -3.79 -0.45 2.53
N PHE A 75 -3.02 0.51 2.04
CA PHE A 75 -1.73 0.26 1.43
C PHE A 75 -0.66 1.19 1.99
N VAL A 76 0.54 0.65 2.19
CA VAL A 76 1.74 1.44 2.50
C VAL A 76 2.89 0.93 1.64
N ILE A 77 3.71 1.84 1.15
CA ILE A 77 4.97 1.51 0.47
C ILE A 77 6.15 1.99 1.31
N PHE A 78 7.10 1.10 1.52
CA PHE A 78 8.41 1.40 2.07
C PHE A 78 9.46 1.22 0.99
N ILE A 79 10.37 2.17 0.86
CA ILE A 79 11.52 2.08 -0.03
C ILE A 79 12.77 2.29 0.80
N GLU A 80 13.69 1.34 0.79
CA GLU A 80 14.97 1.41 1.51
C GLU A 80 15.95 0.42 0.85
N ASP A 81 17.24 0.73 0.82
CA ASP A 81 18.28 -0.17 0.28
C ASP A 81 17.99 -0.73 -1.13
N GLN A 82 17.37 0.08 -2.00
CA GLN A 82 16.98 -0.28 -3.37
C GLN A 82 15.87 -1.35 -3.46
N GLU A 83 15.13 -1.54 -2.37
CA GLU A 83 13.99 -2.43 -2.29
C GLU A 83 12.71 -1.62 -2.08
N LEU A 84 11.63 -2.05 -2.72
CA LEU A 84 10.29 -1.53 -2.54
C LEU A 84 9.45 -2.63 -1.91
N MET A 85 8.96 -2.38 -0.71
CA MET A 85 8.00 -3.23 -0.01
C MET A 85 6.62 -2.57 -0.07
N LEU A 86 5.68 -3.23 -0.75
CA LEU A 86 4.25 -2.93 -0.70
C LEU A 86 3.61 -3.75 0.41
N GLU A 87 3.01 -3.07 1.37
CA GLU A 87 2.17 -3.67 2.40
C GLU A 87 0.70 -3.43 2.07
N CYS A 88 -0.08 -4.50 2.00
CA CYS A 88 -1.54 -4.45 1.90
C CYS A 88 -2.12 -5.03 3.18
N PHE A 89 -2.98 -4.29 3.86
CA PHE A 89 -3.55 -4.67 5.16
C PHE A 89 -5.05 -4.37 5.24
N SER A 90 -5.81 -5.17 6.00
CA SER A 90 -7.20 -4.85 6.32
C SER A 90 -7.31 -3.95 7.55
N PHE A 91 -8.31 -3.05 7.54
CA PHE A 91 -8.63 -2.23 8.72
C PHE A 91 -9.45 -2.98 9.80
N GLY A 92 -9.86 -4.23 9.54
CA GLY A 92 -10.71 -5.04 10.43
C GLY A 92 -9.96 -6.07 11.29
N GLU A 93 -10.66 -6.67 12.24
CA GLU A 93 -10.19 -7.76 13.11
C GLU A 93 -10.33 -9.17 12.50
N ASP A 94 -10.91 -9.26 11.29
CA ASP A 94 -11.06 -10.54 10.60
C ASP A 94 -9.74 -10.99 9.97
N ASP A 95 -9.52 -12.31 9.95
CA ASP A 95 -8.44 -12.93 9.20
C ASP A 95 -8.43 -12.44 7.74
N PHE A 96 -7.24 -12.13 7.23
CA PHE A 96 -6.95 -11.77 5.84
C PHE A 96 -6.34 -12.99 5.13
N PRO A 97 -7.16 -13.78 4.42
CA PRO A 97 -6.73 -15.00 3.74
C PRO A 97 -5.72 -14.71 2.63
N GLU A 98 -4.79 -15.65 2.41
CA GLU A 98 -3.76 -15.54 1.37
C GLU A 98 -4.32 -15.36 -0.05
N TYR A 99 -5.53 -15.87 -0.31
CA TYR A 99 -6.18 -15.74 -1.61
C TYR A 99 -6.72 -14.34 -1.91
N TYR A 100 -6.68 -13.39 -0.95
CA TYR A 100 -7.18 -12.03 -1.17
C TYR A 100 -6.42 -11.27 -2.26
N ARG A 101 -5.12 -11.57 -2.43
CA ARG A 101 -4.32 -11.03 -3.55
C ARG A 101 -4.86 -11.44 -4.93
N GLU A 102 -5.59 -12.55 -4.99
CA GLU A 102 -6.21 -13.07 -6.21
C GLU A 102 -7.66 -12.61 -6.40
N LEU A 103 -8.23 -11.90 -5.41
CA LEU A 103 -9.54 -11.31 -5.52
C LEU A 103 -9.48 -9.99 -6.30
N GLY A 104 -10.61 -9.61 -6.90
CA GLY A 104 -10.75 -8.34 -7.61
C GLY A 104 -10.76 -7.17 -6.63
N ILE A 105 -9.57 -6.72 -6.22
CA ILE A 105 -9.37 -5.55 -5.38
C ILE A 105 -9.65 -4.30 -6.21
N SER A 106 -10.56 -3.44 -5.73
CA SER A 106 -10.74 -2.08 -6.27
C SER A 106 -9.87 -1.10 -5.50
N VAL A 107 -9.08 -0.32 -6.22
CA VAL A 107 -8.24 0.74 -5.64
C VAL A 107 -8.93 2.07 -5.87
N ASP A 108 -9.04 2.84 -4.80
CA ASP A 108 -9.51 4.21 -4.83
C ASP A 108 -8.33 5.14 -4.54
N SER A 109 -8.05 6.04 -5.48
CA SER A 109 -7.13 7.16 -5.29
C SER A 109 -7.79 8.21 -4.39
N GLY A 110 -7.92 7.89 -3.11
CA GLY A 110 -8.62 8.71 -2.13
C GLY A 110 -7.73 9.84 -1.59
N SER A 111 -8.02 11.09 -1.98
CA SER A 111 -7.87 12.22 -1.05
C SER A 111 -8.99 12.12 -0.03
N ALA A 112 -8.97 11.10 0.85
CA ALA A 112 -9.91 10.90 1.97
C ALA A 112 -11.28 11.60 1.79
N ILE A 113 -12.09 11.20 0.80
CA ILE A 113 -13.46 11.71 0.72
C ILE A 113 -14.31 10.84 1.64
N LEU A 114 -14.47 11.33 2.87
CA LEU A 114 -15.56 10.92 3.72
C LEU A 114 -16.86 11.32 3.01
N ASN A 115 -17.66 10.34 2.60
CA ASN A 115 -19.04 10.59 2.20
C ASN A 115 -19.86 10.89 3.46
N ASP A 116 -19.79 12.13 3.92
CA ASP A 116 -20.60 12.64 5.03
C ASP A 116 -22.00 13.02 4.54
N ASN A 117 -22.87 12.03 4.36
CA ASN A 117 -24.31 12.25 4.19
C ASN A 117 -25.04 12.42 5.54
N SER A 118 -24.38 13.04 6.51
CA SER A 118 -25.01 13.52 7.74
C SER A 118 -24.29 14.78 8.18
N GLY A 119 -24.95 15.92 8.00
CA GLY A 119 -24.39 17.22 8.32
C GLY A 119 -23.96 17.31 9.78
N VAL A 120 -22.65 17.25 10.03
CA VAL A 120 -21.98 17.81 11.20
C VAL A 120 -20.56 18.15 10.76
N VAL A 121 -20.17 19.42 10.93
CA VAL A 121 -18.78 19.87 10.78
C VAL A 121 -17.93 19.10 11.79
N ALA A 122 -17.09 18.17 11.31
CA ALA A 122 -16.15 17.44 12.15
C ALA A 122 -14.70 17.75 11.75
N ASP A 123 -13.92 18.04 12.77
CA ASP A 123 -12.57 18.57 12.80
C ASP A 123 -11.57 17.67 12.05
N LYS A 124 -10.83 18.23 11.09
CA LYS A 124 -9.66 17.58 10.46
C LYS A 124 -8.55 17.43 11.50
N LYS A 125 -8.54 16.34 12.26
CA LYS A 125 -7.39 15.85 13.05
C LYS A 125 -7.73 14.51 13.68
N GLN A 126 -7.31 13.38 13.08
CA GLN A 126 -6.95 12.17 13.86
C GLN A 126 -6.42 10.94 13.08
N ASN A 127 -6.33 10.91 11.75
CA ASN A 127 -5.97 9.65 11.06
C ASN A 127 -4.48 9.29 11.05
N GLY A 128 -3.57 10.24 11.30
CA GLY A 128 -2.13 9.96 11.35
C GLY A 128 -1.69 9.10 12.56
N SER A 129 -2.52 9.01 13.60
CA SER A 129 -2.20 8.24 14.82
C SER A 129 -2.42 6.73 14.62
N THR A 130 -3.44 6.34 13.86
CA THR A 130 -3.86 4.93 13.77
C THR A 130 -2.91 4.13 12.88
N ILE A 131 -2.54 4.67 11.72
CA ILE A 131 -1.58 4.04 10.79
C ILE A 131 -0.20 3.98 11.45
N TRP A 132 0.23 5.05 12.13
CA TRP A 132 1.55 5.06 12.78
C TRP A 132 1.63 4.10 13.98
N ASN A 133 0.57 4.00 14.79
CA ASN A 133 0.53 3.02 15.88
C ASN A 133 0.45 1.58 15.37
N TRP A 134 -0.20 1.35 14.22
CA TRP A 134 -0.23 0.04 13.58
C TRP A 134 1.13 -0.33 12.98
N LEU A 135 1.78 0.59 12.25
CA LEU A 135 3.14 0.42 11.73
C LEU A 135 4.16 0.15 12.84
N LYS A 136 4.09 0.85 13.98
CA LYS A 136 4.94 0.54 15.15
C LYS A 136 4.72 -0.87 15.68
N ARG A 137 3.46 -1.31 15.71
CA ARG A 137 3.08 -2.62 16.23
C ARG A 137 3.48 -3.77 15.29
N CYS A 138 3.44 -3.56 13.97
CA CYS A 138 3.79 -4.55 12.96
C CYS A 138 5.30 -4.58 12.65
N LEU A 139 5.95 -3.42 12.56
CA LEU A 139 7.36 -3.28 12.18
C LEU A 139 8.33 -3.17 13.38
N GLY A 140 7.82 -3.14 14.61
CA GLY A 140 8.66 -3.05 15.82
C GLY A 140 9.42 -1.72 15.97
N LEU A 141 8.83 -0.62 15.47
CA LEU A 141 9.39 0.75 15.53
C LEU A 141 9.01 1.52 16.80
#